data_AF-J7FXQ7-F1
#
_entry.id   AF-J7FXQ7-F1
#
_cell.length_a   1.000
_cell.length_b   1.000
_cell.length_c   1.000
_cell.angle_alpha   90.00
_cell.angle_beta   90.00
_cell.angle_gamma   90.00
#
_symmetry.space_group_name_H-M   'P 1'
#
loop_
_entity.id
_entity.type
_entity.pdbx_description
1 polymer ?
#
loop_
_entity_poly.entity_id
_entity_poly.type
_entity_poly.pdbx_seq_one_letter_code
_entity_poly.pdbx_strand_id
1 'polypeptide(L)'
;MTTLSPFTPPIVKRLLGWKKGDNNEREDKWSEKAVKSLVKKLKKSGGLDELEKSVTTQDSSTKCITIPREDGIRSLDGRLQVSHRKGLPHVIYCKLWRWPDLQNHQELRAIDSCEYAFQLKKDEVCVNPYHYTRVEAPVLPPVLVPRHSEVPDKLPQLDDYTMTIPDNTEFPGSNSSNNEIFNTPVDTPPPGYMSEDGDNTDSQGMDSVDVPPSPSLDAQPVTYKEPAFWCSIAYYELNNRVGETFHASQPSLTVDGFTDPSNSERFCLGLLSNINRTQQVEMTRRHIGKGVRLYYIGGEVFAECLSESAVFVQSPNCNQRYGWHPATVCKIPPGCNLKIFNNQEFAALLAQSVNQGFESVYQLTRMCTIRMSFVKGWGAEYRRQTVTSTPCWIEIHLNGPLQWLDRVLTQMGSPGLPCSSMS
;
A
#
# COMPACT_ATOMS: atom_id res chain seq x y z
N MET A 1 37.05 4.77 -19.59
CA MET A 1 38.04 5.27 -18.62
C MET A 1 37.60 6.67 -18.20
N THR A 2 37.20 6.85 -16.94
CA THR A 2 36.78 8.15 -16.38
C THR A 2 37.95 9.13 -16.36
N THR A 3 37.79 10.29 -17.02
CA THR A 3 38.77 11.38 -17.05
C THR A 3 38.75 12.17 -15.73
N LEU A 4 39.18 11.52 -14.64
CA LEU A 4 39.30 12.14 -13.32
C LEU A 4 40.39 13.22 -13.35
N SER A 5 40.14 14.35 -12.69
CA SER A 5 41.11 15.44 -12.62
C SER A 5 42.47 14.95 -12.07
N PRO A 6 43.62 15.35 -12.67
CA PRO A 6 44.95 14.92 -12.24
C PRO A 6 45.26 15.29 -10.78
N PHE A 7 44.60 16.31 -10.24
CA PHE A 7 44.75 16.81 -8.86
C PHE A 7 43.81 16.15 -7.83
N THR A 8 43.17 15.04 -8.18
CA THR A 8 42.23 14.37 -7.28
C THR A 8 42.98 13.56 -6.21
N PRO A 9 42.71 13.78 -4.90
CA PRO A 9 43.37 13.05 -3.83
C PRO A 9 43.26 11.52 -4.01
N PRO A 10 44.29 10.72 -3.70
CA PRO A 10 44.29 9.27 -3.90
C PRO A 10 43.08 8.56 -3.28
N ILE A 11 42.68 8.98 -2.08
CA ILE A 11 41.52 8.43 -1.39
C ILE A 11 40.20 8.70 -2.12
N VAL A 12 40.07 9.87 -2.76
CA VAL A 12 38.88 10.20 -3.56
C VAL A 12 38.81 9.33 -4.80
N LYS A 13 39.95 9.09 -5.48
CA LYS A 13 40.01 8.17 -6.62
C LYS A 13 39.58 6.75 -6.23
N ARG A 14 40.07 6.26 -5.09
CA ARG A 14 39.70 4.94 -4.57
C ARG A 14 38.21 4.83 -4.24
N LEU A 15 37.65 5.83 -3.54
CA LEU A 15 36.21 5.86 -3.22
C LEU A 15 35.32 5.98 -4.47
N LEU A 16 35.76 6.72 -5.49
CA LEU A 16 35.07 6.80 -6.78
C LEU A 16 35.16 5.49 -7.58
N GLY A 17 36.21 4.69 -7.36
CA GLY A 17 36.32 3.35 -7.95
C GLY A 17 35.23 2.37 -7.48
N TRP A 18 34.60 2.65 -6.34
CA TRP A 18 33.47 1.87 -5.82
C TRP A 18 32.10 2.44 -6.22
N LYS A 19 32.06 3.54 -6.99
CA LYS A 19 30.80 4.14 -7.47
C LYS A 19 30.02 3.11 -8.31
N LYS A 20 28.70 3.08 -8.12
CA LYS A 20 27.76 2.32 -8.93
C LYS A 20 27.09 3.23 -9.97
N GLY A 21 26.69 2.67 -11.11
CA GLY A 21 26.00 3.38 -12.20
C GLY A 21 26.88 3.64 -13.43
N ASP A 22 26.24 4.01 -14.54
CA ASP A 22 26.92 4.20 -15.82
C ASP A 22 27.85 5.43 -15.84
N ASN A 23 28.90 5.35 -16.66
CA ASN A 23 29.90 6.40 -16.84
C ASN A 23 29.31 7.53 -17.71
N ASN A 24 28.66 8.49 -17.08
CA ASN A 24 28.24 9.74 -17.70
C ASN A 24 29.14 10.88 -17.21
N GLU A 25 29.87 11.55 -18.12
CA GLU A 25 30.84 12.59 -17.76
C GLU A 25 30.28 13.70 -16.86
N ARG A 26 29.01 14.09 -17.06
CA ARG A 26 28.36 15.11 -16.21
C ARG A 26 28.14 14.61 -14.80
N GLU A 27 27.78 13.34 -14.67
CA GLU A 27 27.50 12.69 -13.39
C GLU A 27 28.79 12.34 -12.64
N ASP A 28 29.85 11.98 -13.36
CA ASP A 28 31.17 11.71 -12.79
C ASP A 28 31.78 12.97 -12.17
N LYS A 29 31.69 14.11 -12.85
CA LYS A 29 32.11 15.41 -12.29
C LYS A 29 31.32 15.78 -11.03
N TRP A 30 30.03 15.45 -10.98
CA TRP A 30 29.22 15.68 -9.78
C TRP A 30 29.61 14.73 -8.64
N SER A 31 29.80 13.45 -8.95
CA SER A 31 30.22 12.40 -8.03
C SER A 31 31.57 12.73 -7.40
N GLU A 32 32.53 13.20 -8.20
CA GLU A 32 33.85 13.64 -7.74
C GLU A 32 33.72 14.79 -6.72
N LYS A 33 32.85 15.77 -6.97
CA LYS A 33 32.59 16.87 -6.03
C LYS A 33 31.92 16.37 -4.75
N ALA A 34 30.97 15.44 -4.84
CA ALA A 34 30.27 14.87 -3.69
C ALA A 34 31.23 14.13 -2.75
N VAL A 35 32.10 13.28 -3.32
CA VAL A 35 33.11 12.52 -2.57
C VAL A 35 34.19 13.46 -2.00
N LYS A 36 34.68 14.45 -2.77
CA LYS A 36 35.61 15.46 -2.25
C LYS A 36 35.05 16.22 -1.05
N SER A 37 33.78 16.61 -1.12
CA SER A 37 33.09 17.27 -0.01
C SER A 37 33.00 16.37 1.23
N LEU A 38 32.63 15.09 1.04
CA LEU A 38 32.57 14.13 2.14
C LEU A 38 33.92 13.92 2.80
N VAL A 39 34.96 13.64 2.01
CA VAL A 39 36.32 13.40 2.51
C VAL A 39 36.81 14.62 3.30
N LYS A 40 36.52 15.85 2.85
CA LYS A 40 36.87 17.08 3.58
C LYS A 40 36.16 17.16 4.94
N LYS A 41 34.89 16.75 5.03
CA LYS A 41 34.14 16.73 6.29
C LYS A 41 34.66 15.63 7.23
N LEU A 42 34.89 14.42 6.72
CA LEU A 42 35.36 13.28 7.52
C LEU A 42 36.81 13.41 7.99
N LYS A 43 37.66 14.15 7.26
CA LYS A 43 39.00 14.51 7.76
C LYS A 43 38.96 15.35 9.04
N LYS A 44 37.88 16.11 9.26
CA LYS A 44 37.71 16.91 10.49
C LYS A 44 37.14 16.09 11.64
N SER A 45 36.23 15.15 11.36
CA SER A 45 35.58 14.31 12.38
C SER A 45 36.31 12.99 12.66
N GLY A 46 37.31 12.61 11.86
CA GLY A 46 38.06 11.36 12.04
C GLY A 46 37.39 10.11 11.46
N GLY A 47 36.26 10.24 10.77
CA GLY A 47 35.49 9.12 10.22
C GLY A 47 35.97 8.59 8.85
N LEU A 48 37.13 9.00 8.36
CA LEU A 48 37.59 8.71 7.00
C LEU A 48 38.00 7.24 6.82
N ASP A 49 38.70 6.68 7.81
CA ASP A 49 39.16 5.28 7.77
C ASP A 49 37.97 4.33 7.85
N GLU A 50 36.96 4.68 8.64
CA GLU A 50 35.72 3.89 8.74
C GLU A 50 34.92 3.93 7.43
N LEU A 51 34.89 5.06 6.73
CA LEU A 51 34.27 5.14 5.39
C LEU A 51 34.96 4.22 4.40
N GLU A 52 36.29 4.25 4.38
CA GLU A 52 37.05 3.38 3.49
C GLU A 52 36.82 1.90 3.81
N LYS A 53 36.85 1.56 5.10
CA LYS A 53 36.57 0.20 5.57
C LYS A 53 35.16 -0.24 5.18
N SER A 54 34.15 0.59 5.46
CA SER A 54 32.73 0.32 5.14
C SER A 54 32.52 0.09 3.65
N VAL A 55 33.03 0.98 2.79
CA VAL A 55 32.87 0.86 1.33
C VAL A 55 33.60 -0.37 0.76
N THR A 56 34.76 -0.72 1.33
CA THR A 56 35.57 -1.86 0.87
C THR A 56 35.02 -3.21 1.35
N THR A 57 34.63 -3.29 2.62
CA THR A 57 34.14 -4.54 3.26
C THR A 57 32.67 -4.81 3.00
N GLN A 58 31.91 -3.76 2.66
CA GLN A 58 30.45 -3.83 2.46
C GLN A 58 29.70 -4.32 3.70
N ASP A 59 30.26 -4.09 4.88
CA ASP A 59 29.75 -4.63 6.13
C ASP A 59 28.93 -3.60 6.91
N SER A 60 27.70 -4.02 7.24
CA SER A 60 26.77 -3.28 8.10
C SER A 60 27.21 -3.16 9.56
N SER A 61 28.17 -3.99 10.03
CA SER A 61 28.70 -3.95 11.40
C SER A 61 29.70 -2.83 11.67
N THR A 62 30.11 -2.11 10.62
CA THR A 62 31.01 -0.95 10.71
C THR A 62 30.41 0.19 11.54
N LYS A 63 31.23 1.11 12.05
CA LYS A 63 30.74 2.24 12.86
C LYS A 63 29.96 3.23 11.99
N CYS A 64 29.12 4.05 12.64
CA CYS A 64 28.42 5.12 11.95
C CYS A 64 29.41 6.13 11.38
N ILE A 65 29.21 6.50 10.12
CA ILE A 65 29.98 7.56 9.47
C ILE A 65 29.09 8.79 9.51
N THR A 66 29.37 9.73 10.39
CA THR A 66 28.48 10.87 10.62
C THR A 66 28.99 12.13 9.94
N ILE A 67 28.05 12.97 9.49
CA ILE A 67 28.32 14.36 9.16
C ILE A 67 27.34 15.26 9.92
N PRO A 68 27.74 16.50 10.27
CA PRO A 68 26.81 17.47 10.84
C PRO A 68 25.64 17.73 9.90
N ARG A 69 24.43 17.78 10.45
CA ARG A 69 23.34 18.52 9.82
C ARG A 69 23.77 19.98 9.86
N GLU A 70 23.85 20.64 8.72
CA GLU A 70 24.31 22.03 8.71
C GLU A 70 23.28 22.92 9.40
N ASP A 71 23.50 23.18 10.69
CA ASP A 71 22.84 24.23 11.46
C ASP A 71 23.39 25.58 11.03
N GLY A 72 22.50 26.46 10.57
CA GLY A 72 22.79 27.87 10.35
C GLY A 72 22.47 28.37 8.94
N ILE A 73 21.19 28.75 8.75
CA ILE A 73 20.75 29.72 7.73
C ILE A 73 20.98 29.25 6.27
N ARG A 74 20.23 28.24 5.80
CA ARG A 74 19.76 28.11 4.39
C ARG A 74 18.96 26.83 4.04
N SER A 75 18.87 25.82 4.92
CA SER A 75 18.10 24.60 4.63
C SER A 75 17.33 24.10 5.86
N LEU A 76 16.05 24.46 5.96
CA LEU A 76 15.10 23.99 6.99
C LEU A 76 14.80 22.47 6.91
N ASP A 77 15.39 21.75 5.94
CA ASP A 77 15.05 20.38 5.57
C ASP A 77 16.22 19.38 5.71
N GLY A 78 17.38 19.80 6.24
CA GLY A 78 18.55 18.92 6.44
C GLY A 78 19.22 18.44 5.14
N ARG A 79 18.98 19.13 4.01
CA ARG A 79 19.57 18.77 2.71
C ARG A 79 20.97 19.36 2.52
N LEU A 80 21.89 18.50 2.06
CA LEU A 80 23.23 18.86 1.63
C LEU A 80 23.20 19.42 0.21
N GLN A 81 23.87 20.56 0.02
CA GLN A 81 24.11 21.11 -1.30
C GLN A 81 25.47 20.65 -1.84
N VAL A 82 25.45 19.95 -2.97
CA VAL A 82 26.66 19.57 -3.72
C VAL A 82 26.58 20.19 -5.09
N SER A 83 27.43 21.20 -5.33
CA SER A 83 27.42 21.98 -6.57
C SER A 83 26.06 22.69 -6.76
N HIS A 84 25.34 22.37 -7.84
CA HIS A 84 24.01 22.91 -8.15
C HIS A 84 22.85 22.00 -7.69
N ARG A 85 23.12 20.85 -7.05
CA ARG A 85 22.09 19.89 -6.61
C ARG A 85 21.94 19.92 -5.09
N LYS A 86 20.71 19.91 -4.59
CA LYS A 86 20.37 19.72 -3.18
C LYS A 86 19.76 18.34 -2.99
N GLY A 87 20.21 17.60 -1.98
CA GLY A 87 19.70 16.27 -1.66
C GLY A 87 20.00 15.87 -0.23
N LEU A 88 19.35 14.83 0.26
CA LEU A 88 19.60 14.34 1.61
C LEU A 88 20.95 13.60 1.66
N PRO A 89 21.82 13.83 2.67
CA PRO A 89 23.16 13.25 2.71
C PRO A 89 23.21 11.73 2.54
N HIS A 90 22.43 11.01 3.35
CA HIS A 90 22.38 9.55 3.32
C HIS A 90 21.90 9.02 1.96
N VAL A 91 20.95 9.70 1.30
CA VAL A 91 20.49 9.34 -0.04
C VAL A 91 21.58 9.54 -1.08
N ILE A 92 22.29 10.68 -1.04
CA ILE A 92 23.38 10.98 -1.99
C ILE A 92 24.42 9.87 -1.98
N TYR A 93 24.86 9.46 -0.79
CA TYR A 93 25.94 8.49 -0.64
C TYR A 93 25.48 7.04 -0.82
N CYS A 94 24.25 6.68 -0.43
CA CYS A 94 23.65 5.39 -0.79
C CYS A 94 23.47 5.25 -2.31
N LYS A 95 23.02 6.32 -2.99
CA LYS A 95 22.88 6.35 -4.44
C LYS A 95 24.21 6.14 -5.15
N LEU A 96 25.27 6.78 -4.62
CA LEU A 96 26.60 6.74 -5.22
C LEU A 96 27.28 5.37 -5.10
N TRP A 97 27.18 4.68 -3.96
CA TRP A 97 27.90 3.43 -3.70
C TRP A 97 27.07 2.14 -3.77
N ARG A 98 25.74 2.22 -3.76
CA ARG A 98 24.88 1.02 -3.75
C ARG A 98 23.81 1.02 -4.83
N TRP A 99 22.93 2.00 -4.84
CA TRP A 99 21.71 1.99 -5.66
C TRP A 99 21.62 3.23 -6.58
N PRO A 100 22.17 3.19 -7.80
CA PRO A 100 22.21 4.33 -8.72
C PRO A 100 20.82 4.84 -9.14
N ASP A 101 19.83 3.96 -9.09
CA ASP A 101 18.44 4.21 -9.40
C ASP A 101 17.64 4.78 -8.21
N LEU A 102 18.24 4.87 -7.02
CA LEU A 102 17.61 5.44 -5.82
C LEU A 102 17.14 6.87 -6.08
N GLN A 103 15.86 7.16 -5.83
CA GLN A 103 15.28 8.48 -6.04
C GLN A 103 14.99 9.18 -4.72
N ASN A 104 14.48 8.45 -3.73
CA ASN A 104 13.92 9.07 -2.53
C ASN A 104 14.44 8.44 -1.23
N HIS A 105 14.48 9.24 -0.15
CA HIS A 105 15.00 8.77 1.14
C HIS A 105 14.16 7.70 1.81
N GLN A 106 12.87 7.63 1.47
CA GLN A 106 11.94 6.68 2.05
C GLN A 106 12.14 5.27 1.49
N GLU A 107 12.85 5.11 0.36
CA GLU A 107 13.31 3.81 -0.15
C GLU A 107 14.45 3.23 0.71
N LEU A 108 14.94 3.97 1.70
CA LEU A 108 15.97 3.53 2.62
C LEU A 108 15.41 3.35 4.03
N ARG A 109 15.68 2.18 4.61
CA ARG A 109 15.47 1.92 6.04
C ARG A 109 16.82 1.82 6.72
N ALA A 110 17.02 2.55 7.81
CA ALA A 110 18.24 2.39 8.60
C ALA A 110 18.20 1.06 9.37
N ILE A 111 19.35 0.41 9.54
CA ILE A 111 19.49 -0.78 10.40
C ILE A 111 19.36 -0.39 11.88
N ASP A 112 18.92 -1.33 12.71
CA ASP A 112 18.63 -1.07 14.12
C ASP A 112 19.88 -0.67 14.94
N SER A 113 21.07 -1.10 14.50
CA SER A 113 22.35 -0.73 15.13
C SER A 113 22.84 0.68 14.77
N CYS A 114 22.13 1.41 13.89
CA CYS A 114 22.56 2.74 13.46
C CYS A 114 22.12 3.83 14.46
N GLU A 115 23.07 4.28 15.28
CA GLU A 115 22.83 5.30 16.32
C GLU A 115 22.54 6.71 15.77
N TYR A 116 22.90 6.98 14.51
CA TYR A 116 22.78 8.30 13.87
C TYR A 116 21.87 8.25 12.63
N ALA A 117 20.91 7.34 12.60
CA ALA A 117 19.95 7.23 11.51
C ALA A 117 19.23 8.56 11.22
N PHE A 118 18.94 8.82 9.94
CA PHE A 118 18.35 10.09 9.51
C PHE A 118 17.01 10.41 10.21
N GLN A 119 16.21 9.38 10.50
CA GLN A 119 14.92 9.53 11.17
C GLN A 119 15.02 9.99 12.63
N LEU A 120 16.17 9.79 13.29
CA LEU A 120 16.37 10.16 14.70
C LEU A 120 16.52 11.68 14.92
N LYS A 121 16.63 12.46 13.83
CA LYS A 121 16.74 13.94 13.87
C LYS A 121 17.81 14.50 14.83
N LYS A 122 18.87 13.73 15.11
CA LYS A 122 20.06 14.18 15.87
C LYS A 122 20.84 15.25 15.09
N ASP A 123 21.71 15.99 15.76
CA ASP A 123 22.57 17.04 15.17
C ASP A 123 23.49 16.50 14.06
N GLU A 124 23.81 15.21 14.12
CA GLU A 124 24.55 14.50 13.07
C GLU A 124 23.68 13.46 12.36
N VAL A 125 24.05 13.14 11.13
CA VAL A 125 23.41 12.12 10.31
C VAL A 125 24.42 11.11 9.80
N CYS A 126 24.10 9.82 9.93
CA CYS A 126 24.86 8.74 9.34
C CYS A 126 24.76 8.77 7.81
N VAL A 127 25.90 8.64 7.15
CA VAL A 127 26.02 8.54 5.69
C VAL A 127 26.67 7.25 5.25
N ASN A 128 26.85 6.29 6.18
CA ASN A 128 27.34 4.95 5.88
C ASN A 128 26.31 4.23 4.99
N PRO A 129 26.62 3.92 3.72
CA PRO A 129 25.64 3.31 2.81
C PRO A 129 25.22 1.88 3.23
N TYR A 130 26.01 1.20 4.06
CA TYR A 130 25.71 -0.13 4.59
C TYR A 130 24.93 -0.10 5.91
N HIS A 131 24.67 1.08 6.47
CA HIS A 131 23.73 1.28 7.57
C HIS A 131 22.30 1.50 7.10
N TYR A 132 22.08 1.45 5.79
CA TYR A 132 20.77 1.52 5.18
C TYR A 132 20.53 0.25 4.37
N THR A 133 19.31 -0.26 4.43
CA THR A 133 18.80 -1.31 3.55
C THR A 133 17.77 -0.69 2.62
N ARG A 134 17.76 -1.11 1.36
CA ARG A 134 16.71 -0.70 0.44
C ARG A 134 15.40 -1.37 0.85
N VAL A 135 14.33 -0.61 0.87
CA VAL A 135 12.98 -1.13 1.08
C VAL A 135 12.54 -1.75 -0.24
N GLU A 136 12.74 -3.04 -0.39
CA GLU A 136 12.22 -3.82 -1.52
C GLU A 136 10.75 -4.16 -1.28
N ALA A 137 9.94 -4.17 -2.34
CA ALA A 137 8.57 -4.65 -2.24
C ALA A 137 8.59 -6.16 -1.96
N PRO A 138 7.89 -6.63 -0.91
CA PRO A 138 7.84 -8.06 -0.62
C PRO A 138 7.16 -8.78 -1.78
N VAL A 139 7.71 -9.92 -2.18
CA VAL A 139 7.08 -10.79 -3.19
C VAL A 139 5.73 -11.24 -2.66
N LEU A 140 4.66 -10.85 -3.36
CA LEU A 140 3.30 -11.22 -2.97
C LEU A 140 3.02 -12.67 -3.42
N PRO A 141 2.48 -13.53 -2.53
CA PRO A 141 2.15 -14.91 -2.91
C PRO A 141 1.07 -14.90 -4.01
N PRO A 142 1.09 -15.86 -4.96
CA PRO A 142 0.05 -15.97 -5.95
C PRO A 142 -1.30 -16.29 -5.28
N VAL A 143 -2.37 -15.66 -5.77
CA VAL A 143 -3.73 -15.99 -5.35
C VAL A 143 -4.18 -17.23 -6.10
N LEU A 144 -4.57 -18.27 -5.37
CA LEU A 144 -5.08 -19.52 -5.94
C LEU A 144 -6.58 -19.38 -6.19
N VAL A 145 -7.00 -19.51 -7.45
CA VAL A 145 -8.42 -19.49 -7.83
C VAL A 145 -8.88 -20.93 -8.06
N PRO A 146 -9.82 -21.45 -7.26
CA PRO A 146 -10.43 -22.76 -7.51
C PRO A 146 -11.17 -22.73 -8.85
N ARG A 147 -10.87 -23.68 -9.75
CA ARG A 147 -11.73 -23.92 -10.91
C ARG A 147 -13.02 -24.58 -10.43
N HIS A 148 -14.15 -23.92 -10.65
CA HIS A 148 -15.43 -24.62 -10.69
C HIS A 148 -15.51 -25.41 -11.99
N SER A 149 -14.87 -26.59 -12.02
CA SER A 149 -15.05 -27.59 -13.06
C SER A 149 -16.28 -28.46 -12.77
N GLU A 150 -17.41 -27.85 -12.43
CA GLU A 150 -18.70 -28.54 -12.39
C GLU A 150 -19.77 -27.59 -12.92
N VAL A 151 -20.04 -27.68 -14.23
CA VAL A 151 -21.44 -27.64 -14.65
C VAL A 151 -22.05 -28.90 -14.01
N PRO A 152 -23.06 -28.80 -13.13
CA PRO A 152 -23.73 -29.98 -12.65
C PRO A 152 -24.33 -30.69 -13.87
N ASP A 153 -23.76 -31.83 -14.26
CA ASP A 153 -24.29 -32.71 -15.33
C ASP A 153 -25.63 -33.37 -14.92
N LYS A 154 -26.20 -32.97 -13.79
CA LYS A 154 -27.54 -33.32 -13.35
C LYS A 154 -28.21 -32.07 -12.79
N LEU A 155 -29.16 -31.53 -13.57
CA LEU A 155 -30.28 -30.79 -13.01
C LEU A 155 -30.88 -31.62 -11.86
N PRO A 156 -31.16 -31.04 -10.68
CA PRO A 156 -31.99 -31.73 -9.71
C PRO A 156 -33.29 -32.11 -10.41
N GLN A 157 -33.64 -33.40 -10.40
CA GLN A 157 -34.96 -33.82 -10.82
C GLN A 157 -35.94 -33.12 -9.90
N LEU A 158 -36.78 -32.27 -10.48
CA LEU A 158 -37.99 -31.80 -9.83
C LEU A 158 -38.81 -33.06 -9.56
N ASP A 159 -38.92 -33.47 -8.30
CA ASP A 159 -39.92 -34.46 -7.92
C ASP A 159 -41.29 -33.88 -8.30
N ASP A 160 -41.96 -34.55 -9.23
CA ASP A 160 -43.33 -34.25 -9.66
C ASP A 160 -44.26 -34.36 -8.44
N TYR A 161 -44.52 -33.23 -7.79
CA TYR A 161 -45.51 -33.12 -6.71
C TYR A 161 -46.95 -33.07 -7.28
N THR A 162 -47.25 -33.91 -8.26
CA THR A 162 -48.62 -34.17 -8.68
C THR A 162 -49.03 -35.57 -8.21
N MET A 163 -49.99 -35.57 -7.27
CA MET A 163 -50.84 -36.69 -6.86
C MET A 163 -50.36 -37.58 -5.70
N THR A 164 -50.22 -37.00 -4.50
CA THR A 164 -50.69 -37.67 -3.28
C THR A 164 -51.65 -36.75 -2.54
N ILE A 165 -52.94 -36.95 -2.81
CA ILE A 165 -54.07 -36.33 -2.12
C ILE A 165 -54.18 -36.98 -0.73
N PRO A 166 -54.17 -36.23 0.38
CA PRO A 166 -54.70 -36.71 1.64
C PRO A 166 -56.21 -36.43 1.67
N ASP A 167 -56.98 -37.52 1.60
CA ASP A 167 -58.41 -37.56 1.90
C ASP A 167 -58.66 -37.27 3.39
N ASN A 168 -59.76 -36.55 3.68
CA ASN A 168 -60.36 -36.29 5.01
C ASN A 168 -59.71 -35.13 5.80
N THR A 169 -60.42 -34.11 6.29
CA THR A 169 -61.79 -34.09 6.82
C THR A 169 -62.36 -32.66 6.92
N GLU A 170 -63.69 -32.64 6.91
CA GLU A 170 -64.66 -31.56 7.03
C GLU A 170 -64.56 -30.67 8.29
N PHE A 171 -65.05 -29.43 8.15
CA PHE A 171 -65.42 -28.52 9.23
C PHE A 171 -66.70 -29.00 9.95
N PRO A 172 -66.80 -28.77 11.27
CA PRO A 172 -68.04 -28.21 11.81
C PRO A 172 -67.79 -27.04 12.78
N GLY A 173 -68.77 -26.13 12.83
CA GLY A 173 -68.68 -24.86 13.55
C GLY A 173 -69.16 -24.86 15.01
N SER A 174 -69.03 -23.66 15.59
CA SER A 174 -69.68 -23.08 16.78
C SER A 174 -69.32 -23.57 18.20
N ASN A 175 -69.23 -22.55 19.07
CA ASN A 175 -69.37 -22.50 20.53
C ASN A 175 -68.14 -22.62 21.45
N SER A 176 -67.84 -21.46 22.06
CA SER A 176 -67.81 -21.22 23.51
C SER A 176 -66.58 -21.62 24.37
N SER A 177 -66.00 -20.55 24.94
CA SER A 177 -65.66 -20.38 26.37
C SER A 177 -64.39 -21.01 26.97
N ASN A 178 -63.53 -20.08 27.43
CA ASN A 178 -62.80 -20.03 28.71
C ASN A 178 -61.56 -20.90 29.01
N ASN A 179 -60.61 -20.17 29.64
CA ASN A 179 -59.58 -20.54 30.62
C ASN A 179 -58.32 -21.28 30.11
N GLU A 180 -57.11 -20.70 30.16
CA GLU A 180 -56.27 -20.21 31.29
C GLU A 180 -55.24 -21.27 31.76
N ILE A 181 -53.96 -20.83 31.79
CA ILE A 181 -52.85 -21.18 32.72
C ILE A 181 -51.72 -22.17 32.27
N PHE A 182 -50.52 -21.56 32.11
CA PHE A 182 -49.13 -21.90 32.53
C PHE A 182 -48.61 -23.36 32.64
N ASN A 183 -47.41 -23.62 32.08
CA ASN A 183 -46.14 -23.78 32.82
C ASN A 183 -44.95 -24.24 31.93
N THR A 184 -43.78 -23.60 32.10
CA THR A 184 -42.41 -24.15 31.89
C THR A 184 -41.96 -24.81 33.22
N PRO A 185 -40.92 -25.69 33.35
CA PRO A 185 -39.49 -25.36 33.08
C PRO A 185 -38.43 -26.50 32.84
N VAL A 186 -37.21 -26.08 32.43
CA VAL A 186 -35.84 -26.47 32.89
C VAL A 186 -35.13 -27.81 32.52
N ASP A 187 -33.95 -27.61 31.90
CA ASP A 187 -32.58 -28.17 32.01
C ASP A 187 -32.15 -29.67 32.04
N THR A 188 -30.99 -29.85 31.36
CA THR A 188 -29.78 -30.70 31.61
C THR A 188 -29.48 -31.94 30.73
N PRO A 189 -28.20 -32.13 30.30
CA PRO A 189 -27.70 -33.30 29.54
C PRO A 189 -26.82 -34.25 30.39
N PRO A 190 -26.52 -35.48 29.91
CA PRO A 190 -25.26 -36.16 30.28
C PRO A 190 -24.72 -37.11 29.16
N PRO A 191 -23.64 -37.91 29.38
CA PRO A 191 -22.30 -37.58 29.88
C PRO A 191 -21.17 -38.27 29.06
N GLY A 192 -19.91 -37.87 29.33
CA GLY A 192 -18.69 -38.53 28.86
C GLY A 192 -18.31 -39.80 29.65
N TYR A 193 -17.38 -40.59 29.09
CA TYR A 193 -16.71 -41.70 29.77
C TYR A 193 -15.20 -41.66 29.54
N MET A 194 -14.49 -42.17 30.55
CA MET A 194 -13.07 -42.06 30.87
C MET A 194 -12.14 -43.05 30.13
N SER A 195 -10.86 -42.73 30.24
CA SER A 195 -9.61 -43.40 29.83
C SER A 195 -9.37 -44.81 30.37
N GLU A 196 -8.52 -45.59 29.69
CA GLU A 196 -7.58 -46.56 30.30
C GLU A 196 -6.26 -46.65 29.48
N ASP A 197 -5.15 -46.77 30.21
CA ASP A 197 -3.75 -46.90 29.76
C ASP A 197 -3.38 -48.34 29.34
N GLY A 198 -2.33 -48.49 28.52
CA GLY A 198 -1.66 -49.78 28.27
C GLY A 198 -0.49 -49.70 27.29
N ASP A 199 0.72 -50.04 27.76
CA ASP A 199 2.04 -49.82 27.15
C ASP A 199 2.57 -51.02 26.33
N ASN A 200 3.48 -50.70 25.41
CA ASN A 200 4.62 -51.47 24.84
C ASN A 200 4.56 -52.46 23.65
N THR A 201 5.40 -52.10 22.66
CA THR A 201 6.36 -52.87 21.81
C THR A 201 5.93 -53.76 20.62
N ASP A 202 6.48 -53.31 19.47
CA ASP A 202 7.13 -54.03 18.36
C ASP A 202 6.36 -54.86 17.32
N SER A 203 6.34 -54.26 16.11
CA SER A 203 6.93 -54.79 14.87
C SER A 203 6.04 -55.55 13.85
N GLN A 204 6.13 -55.02 12.62
CA GLN A 204 5.89 -55.62 11.30
C GLN A 204 4.45 -55.82 10.81
N GLY A 205 4.14 -55.18 9.68
CA GLY A 205 2.93 -55.42 8.90
C GLY A 205 2.61 -54.28 7.94
N MET A 206 3.37 -54.17 6.86
CA MET A 206 3.08 -53.31 5.72
C MET A 206 1.79 -53.81 5.05
N ASP A 207 0.74 -53.00 5.05
CA ASP A 207 -0.29 -53.00 4.01
C ASP A 207 -0.87 -51.58 3.89
N SER A 208 -0.42 -50.90 2.85
CA SER A 208 -0.90 -49.57 2.46
C SER A 208 -2.37 -49.66 2.08
N VAL A 209 -3.24 -49.15 2.94
CA VAL A 209 -4.62 -48.80 2.56
C VAL A 209 -4.53 -47.63 1.58
N ASP A 210 -4.88 -47.88 0.32
CA ASP A 210 -5.07 -46.87 -0.72
C ASP A 210 -6.14 -45.87 -0.26
N VAL A 211 -5.70 -44.77 0.32
CA VAL A 211 -6.52 -43.56 0.46
C VAL A 211 -6.67 -43.00 -0.94
N PRO A 212 -7.89 -42.89 -1.51
CA PRO A 212 -8.06 -42.25 -2.80
C PRO A 212 -7.53 -40.81 -2.69
N PRO A 213 -6.73 -40.32 -3.66
CA PRO A 213 -6.24 -38.96 -3.61
C PRO A 213 -7.47 -38.05 -3.58
N SER A 214 -7.57 -37.23 -2.53
CA SER A 214 -8.46 -36.07 -2.51
C SER A 214 -8.38 -35.39 -3.88
N PRO A 215 -9.51 -35.06 -4.54
CA PRO A 215 -9.46 -34.41 -5.84
C PRO A 215 -8.59 -33.17 -5.69
N SER A 216 -7.50 -33.13 -6.44
CA SER A 216 -6.67 -31.94 -6.53
C SER A 216 -7.59 -30.83 -7.02
N LEU A 217 -7.96 -29.90 -6.13
CA LEU A 217 -8.58 -28.64 -6.53
C LEU A 217 -7.64 -28.05 -7.58
N ASP A 218 -8.13 -28.03 -8.82
CA ASP A 218 -7.38 -27.63 -9.99
C ASP A 218 -7.24 -26.09 -9.94
N ALA A 219 -6.43 -25.62 -9.00
CA ALA A 219 -6.33 -24.23 -8.59
C ALA A 219 -5.29 -23.52 -9.47
N GLN A 220 -5.71 -22.45 -10.15
CA GLN A 220 -4.79 -21.68 -10.98
C GLN A 220 -4.13 -20.56 -10.16
N PRO A 221 -2.78 -20.45 -10.18
CA PRO A 221 -2.09 -19.37 -9.52
C PRO A 221 -2.16 -18.08 -10.34
N VAL A 222 -2.71 -17.02 -9.76
CA VAL A 222 -2.69 -15.67 -10.33
C VAL A 222 -1.57 -14.86 -9.69
N THR A 223 -0.50 -14.63 -10.46
CA THR A 223 0.65 -13.83 -10.02
C THR A 223 0.41 -12.32 -10.20
N TYR A 224 0.80 -11.55 -9.18
CA TYR A 224 0.86 -10.10 -9.24
C TYR A 224 1.94 -9.62 -10.24
N LYS A 225 1.65 -8.56 -10.99
CA LYS A 225 2.62 -7.86 -11.84
C LYS A 225 2.49 -6.37 -11.61
N GLU A 226 3.60 -5.67 -11.42
CA GLU A 226 3.57 -4.22 -11.24
C GLU A 226 3.26 -3.51 -12.57
N PRO A 227 2.25 -2.63 -12.60
CA PRO A 227 1.92 -1.85 -13.79
C PRO A 227 2.89 -0.69 -14.01
N ALA A 228 2.99 -0.22 -15.26
CA ALA A 228 3.82 0.94 -15.63
C ALA A 228 3.43 2.24 -14.89
N PHE A 229 2.14 2.37 -14.57
CA PHE A 229 1.62 3.43 -13.71
C PHE A 229 1.02 2.77 -12.48
N TRP A 230 1.54 3.08 -11.28
CA TRP A 230 1.09 2.43 -10.06
C TRP A 230 -0.27 2.97 -9.57
N CYS A 231 -0.60 4.22 -9.89
CA CYS A 231 -1.93 4.77 -9.66
C CYS A 231 -2.41 5.72 -10.75
N SER A 232 -3.73 5.92 -10.81
CA SER A 232 -4.38 6.99 -11.55
C SER A 232 -5.20 7.87 -10.61
N ILE A 233 -5.21 9.19 -10.84
CA ILE A 233 -5.82 10.18 -9.96
C ILE A 233 -6.79 11.05 -10.77
N ALA A 234 -8.05 11.08 -10.36
CA ALA A 234 -9.07 11.95 -10.92
C ALA A 234 -9.44 13.06 -9.93
N TYR A 235 -9.53 14.30 -10.39
CA TYR A 235 -9.91 15.45 -9.58
C TYR A 235 -11.38 15.80 -9.74
N TYR A 236 -12.01 16.19 -8.63
CA TYR A 236 -13.41 16.53 -8.55
C TYR A 236 -13.62 17.82 -7.76
N GLU A 237 -14.56 18.63 -8.25
CA GLU A 237 -15.13 19.77 -7.54
C GLU A 237 -16.61 19.46 -7.29
N LEU A 238 -16.98 19.24 -6.02
CA LEU A 238 -18.30 18.71 -5.64
C LEU A 238 -18.57 17.35 -6.30
N ASN A 239 -19.61 17.23 -7.12
CA ASN A 239 -19.95 16.03 -7.89
C ASN A 239 -19.43 16.06 -9.34
N ASN A 240 -18.73 17.13 -9.75
CA ASN A 240 -18.24 17.27 -11.12
C ASN A 240 -16.78 16.86 -11.22
N ARG A 241 -16.46 16.03 -12.22
CA ARG A 241 -15.08 15.72 -12.57
C ARG A 241 -14.47 16.91 -13.29
N VAL A 242 -13.27 17.30 -12.90
CA VAL A 242 -12.58 18.49 -13.42
C VAL A 242 -11.18 18.10 -13.89
N GLY A 243 -10.90 18.37 -15.17
CA GLY A 243 -9.61 18.05 -15.78
C GLY A 243 -9.46 16.59 -16.20
N GLU A 244 -8.27 16.26 -16.69
CA GLU A 244 -7.90 14.90 -17.11
C GLU A 244 -7.45 14.05 -15.92
N THR A 245 -7.49 12.72 -16.09
CA THR A 245 -6.91 11.80 -15.10
C THR A 245 -5.39 11.84 -15.18
N PHE A 246 -4.75 12.08 -14.04
CA PHE A 246 -3.31 12.01 -13.92
C PHE A 246 -2.85 10.56 -13.71
N HIS A 247 -1.81 10.14 -14.41
CA HIS A 247 -1.26 8.78 -14.31
C HIS A 247 0.15 8.83 -13.74
N ALA A 248 0.37 8.14 -12.63
CA ALA A 248 1.62 8.20 -11.89
C ALA A 248 2.55 7.04 -12.23
N SER A 249 3.66 7.34 -12.90
CA SER A 249 4.73 6.36 -13.17
C SER A 249 5.83 6.40 -12.12
N GLN A 250 6.13 7.58 -11.59
CA GLN A 250 7.16 7.74 -10.56
C GLN A 250 6.66 7.27 -9.18
N PRO A 251 7.53 6.67 -8.35
CA PRO A 251 7.15 6.16 -7.03
C PRO A 251 6.73 7.26 -6.04
N SER A 252 7.00 8.53 -6.35
CA SER A 252 6.55 9.67 -5.56
C SER A 252 5.92 10.71 -6.50
N LEU A 253 4.79 11.27 -6.09
CA LEU A 253 4.14 12.39 -6.77
C LEU A 253 3.55 13.38 -5.76
N THR A 254 3.34 14.62 -6.18
CA THR A 254 2.66 15.64 -5.37
C THR A 254 1.41 16.13 -6.08
N VAL A 255 0.27 16.10 -5.40
CA VAL A 255 -0.97 16.75 -5.88
C VAL A 255 -1.08 18.08 -5.16
N ASP A 256 -0.97 19.19 -5.88
CA ASP A 256 -0.87 20.54 -5.31
C ASP A 256 -1.82 21.55 -5.96
N GLY A 257 -1.93 22.72 -5.36
CA GLY A 257 -2.79 23.82 -5.82
C GLY A 257 -2.12 24.80 -6.78
N PHE A 258 -0.91 24.49 -7.27
CA PHE A 258 -0.14 25.37 -8.15
C PHE A 258 -0.47 25.12 -9.63
N THR A 259 0.30 25.72 -10.54
CA THR A 259 -0.07 25.85 -11.97
C THR A 259 1.04 25.37 -12.93
N ASP A 260 1.85 24.38 -12.53
CA ASP A 260 2.92 23.83 -13.39
C ASP A 260 2.35 22.71 -14.29
N PRO A 261 2.26 22.89 -15.62
CA PRO A 261 1.61 21.92 -16.51
C PRO A 261 2.54 20.80 -17.00
N SER A 262 3.86 20.88 -16.79
CA SER A 262 4.83 20.04 -17.51
C SER A 262 5.58 19.03 -16.63
N ASN A 263 5.27 18.97 -15.33
CA ASN A 263 5.99 18.12 -14.40
C ASN A 263 5.24 16.79 -14.18
N SER A 264 5.85 15.67 -14.61
CA SER A 264 5.30 14.32 -14.46
C SER A 264 5.25 13.80 -13.02
N GLU A 265 5.85 14.50 -12.07
CA GLU A 265 5.79 14.19 -10.63
C GLU A 265 4.81 15.11 -9.89
N ARG A 266 4.14 16.04 -10.59
CA ARG A 266 3.21 17.00 -9.98
C ARG A 266 1.88 17.04 -10.69
N PHE A 267 0.82 16.73 -9.96
CA PHE A 267 -0.54 16.97 -10.41
C PHE A 267 -1.03 18.31 -9.89
N CYS A 268 -0.88 19.34 -10.72
CA CYS A 268 -1.21 20.72 -10.39
C CYS A 268 -2.69 21.00 -10.62
N LEU A 269 -3.47 21.08 -9.54
CA LEU A 269 -4.91 21.33 -9.60
C LEU A 269 -5.23 22.80 -9.94
N GLY A 270 -4.30 23.72 -9.69
CA GLY A 270 -4.49 25.18 -9.84
C GLY A 270 -4.79 25.63 -11.26
N LEU A 271 -4.22 24.95 -12.26
CA LEU A 271 -4.43 25.25 -13.69
C LEU A 271 -5.75 24.69 -14.26
N LEU A 272 -6.40 23.77 -13.55
CA LEU A 272 -7.64 23.16 -14.01
C LEU A 272 -8.78 24.19 -13.96
N SER A 273 -9.50 24.33 -15.07
CA SER A 273 -10.63 25.25 -15.21
C SER A 273 -11.96 24.52 -15.02
N ASN A 274 -12.92 25.18 -14.38
CA ASN A 274 -14.28 24.67 -14.21
C ASN A 274 -15.26 25.85 -14.27
N ILE A 275 -16.22 25.79 -15.19
CA ILE A 275 -17.23 26.85 -15.38
C ILE A 275 -18.25 26.84 -14.23
N ASN A 276 -18.51 25.68 -13.65
CA ASN A 276 -19.46 25.50 -12.54
C ASN A 276 -18.83 25.77 -11.17
N ARG A 277 -17.68 26.45 -11.14
CA ARG A 277 -16.93 26.68 -9.91
C ARG A 277 -17.63 27.71 -9.03
N THR A 278 -17.93 27.32 -7.79
CA THR A 278 -18.52 28.21 -6.80
C THR A 278 -17.45 28.95 -5.99
N GLN A 279 -17.82 30.06 -5.35
CA GLN A 279 -16.90 30.82 -4.48
C GLN A 279 -16.29 29.97 -3.36
N GLN A 280 -17.05 29.01 -2.81
CA GLN A 280 -16.54 28.10 -1.78
C GLN A 280 -15.43 27.18 -2.32
N VAL A 281 -15.56 26.72 -3.56
CA VAL A 281 -14.55 25.90 -4.24
C VAL A 281 -13.30 26.74 -4.52
N GLU A 282 -13.45 27.97 -5.03
CA GLU A 282 -12.30 28.87 -5.24
C GLU A 282 -11.52 29.14 -3.95
N MET A 283 -12.22 29.45 -2.86
CA MET A 283 -11.59 29.66 -1.55
C MET A 283 -10.85 28.40 -1.08
N THR A 284 -11.44 27.22 -1.28
CA THR A 284 -10.82 25.94 -0.89
C THR A 284 -9.56 25.67 -1.72
N ARG A 285 -9.60 25.91 -3.03
CA ARG A 285 -8.45 25.74 -3.94
C ARG A 285 -7.24 26.58 -3.53
N ARG A 286 -7.47 27.82 -3.07
CA ARG A 286 -6.39 28.69 -2.55
C ARG A 286 -5.66 28.10 -1.35
N HIS A 287 -6.34 27.29 -0.53
CA HIS A 287 -5.78 26.66 0.67
C HIS A 287 -5.17 25.27 0.41
N ILE A 288 -5.23 24.75 -0.82
CA ILE A 288 -4.54 23.49 -1.16
C ILE A 288 -3.03 23.69 -1.01
N GLY A 289 -2.48 24.80 -1.53
CA GLY A 289 -1.05 25.12 -1.42
C GLY A 289 -0.18 23.98 -1.95
N LYS A 290 0.77 23.50 -1.14
CA LYS A 290 1.63 22.34 -1.46
C LYS A 290 0.89 20.99 -1.49
N GLY A 291 -0.36 20.95 -1.05
CA GLY A 291 -1.28 19.82 -1.17
C GLY A 291 -0.82 18.55 -0.44
N VAL A 292 -0.82 17.42 -1.15
CA VAL A 292 -0.49 16.10 -0.60
C VAL A 292 0.61 15.44 -1.44
N ARG A 293 1.57 14.82 -0.76
CA ARG A 293 2.55 13.94 -1.40
C ARG A 293 2.12 12.49 -1.23
N LEU A 294 2.01 11.78 -2.35
CA LEU A 294 1.75 10.35 -2.38
C LEU A 294 3.04 9.63 -2.77
N TYR A 295 3.38 8.58 -2.04
CA TYR A 295 4.55 7.78 -2.37
C TYR A 295 4.27 6.29 -2.18
N TYR A 296 4.76 5.49 -3.13
CA TYR A 296 4.66 4.04 -3.20
C TYR A 296 6.04 3.43 -2.97
N ILE A 297 6.17 2.69 -1.86
CA ILE A 297 7.45 2.14 -1.41
C ILE A 297 7.21 0.80 -0.77
N GLY A 298 7.94 -0.21 -1.22
CA GLY A 298 7.90 -1.53 -0.58
C GLY A 298 6.53 -2.20 -0.61
N GLY A 299 5.70 -1.94 -1.63
CA GLY A 299 4.32 -2.45 -1.68
C GLY A 299 3.33 -1.69 -0.78
N GLU A 300 3.74 -0.55 -0.20
CA GLU A 300 2.90 0.29 0.65
C GLU A 300 2.71 1.67 0.01
N VAL A 301 1.52 2.24 0.17
CA VAL A 301 1.21 3.62 -0.26
C VAL A 301 1.00 4.48 0.97
N PHE A 302 1.63 5.65 0.96
CA PHE A 302 1.50 6.65 2.01
C PHE A 302 1.01 7.98 1.44
N ALA A 303 0.26 8.71 2.27
CA ALA A 303 -0.10 10.10 2.02
C ALA A 303 0.51 11.00 3.09
N GLU A 304 1.21 12.04 2.66
CA GLU A 304 1.79 13.07 3.53
C GLU A 304 1.18 14.43 3.21
N CYS A 305 0.67 15.09 4.25
CA CYS A 305 0.07 16.41 4.12
C CYS A 305 1.17 17.48 4.09
N LEU A 306 1.43 18.04 2.91
CA LEU A 306 2.36 19.17 2.73
C LEU A 306 1.65 20.53 2.80
N SER A 307 0.33 20.53 2.66
CA SER A 307 -0.54 21.68 2.81
C SER A 307 -0.52 22.21 4.25
N GLU A 308 -0.76 23.52 4.41
CA GLU A 308 -1.01 24.15 5.70
C GLU A 308 -2.41 23.82 6.25
N SER A 309 -3.28 23.27 5.39
CA SER A 309 -4.59 22.76 5.76
C SER A 309 -4.60 21.24 5.79
N ALA A 310 -5.36 20.64 6.72
CA ALA A 310 -5.50 19.20 6.80
C ALA A 310 -6.14 18.60 5.54
N VAL A 311 -5.79 17.35 5.26
CA VAL A 311 -6.45 16.51 4.24
C VAL A 311 -7.20 15.38 4.92
N PHE A 312 -8.24 14.88 4.26
CA PHE A 312 -9.14 13.88 4.81
C PHE A 312 -9.16 12.69 3.86
N VAL A 313 -8.87 11.50 4.35
CA VAL A 313 -8.65 10.30 3.53
C VAL A 313 -9.63 9.21 3.92
N GLN A 314 -10.32 8.65 2.94
CA GLN A 314 -11.08 7.42 3.08
C GLN A 314 -10.36 6.33 2.30
N SER A 315 -9.70 5.43 3.02
CA SER A 315 -9.10 4.22 2.46
C SER A 315 -9.70 3.00 3.16
N PRO A 316 -10.49 2.18 2.44
CA PRO A 316 -11.05 0.96 3.02
C PRO A 316 -9.97 -0.02 3.53
N ASN A 317 -8.82 -0.12 2.86
CA ASN A 317 -7.68 -0.94 3.30
C ASN A 317 -7.12 -0.47 4.64
N CYS A 318 -6.92 0.85 4.80
CA CYS A 318 -6.49 1.43 6.06
C CYS A 318 -7.52 1.23 7.17
N ASN A 319 -8.80 1.46 6.87
CA ASN A 319 -9.89 1.33 7.84
C ASN A 319 -10.01 -0.11 8.35
N GLN A 320 -9.90 -1.10 7.46
CA GLN A 320 -9.93 -2.51 7.83
C GLN A 320 -8.77 -2.91 8.76
N ARG A 321 -7.55 -2.41 8.51
CA ARG A 321 -6.38 -2.66 9.37
C ARG A 321 -6.62 -2.24 10.82
N TYR A 322 -7.30 -1.10 11.02
CA TYR A 322 -7.59 -0.58 12.36
C TYR A 322 -8.94 -1.06 12.91
N GLY A 323 -9.66 -1.93 12.20
CA GLY A 323 -10.99 -2.40 12.63
C GLY A 323 -12.07 -1.32 12.58
N TRP A 324 -11.88 -0.27 11.80
CA TRP A 324 -12.86 0.80 11.61
C TRP A 324 -13.85 0.48 10.51
N HIS A 325 -15.02 1.14 10.54
CA HIS A 325 -16.01 1.02 9.49
C HIS A 325 -15.39 1.40 8.12
N PRO A 326 -15.63 0.67 7.02
CA PRO A 326 -14.98 0.92 5.72
C PRO A 326 -15.18 2.35 5.19
N ALA A 327 -16.28 3.01 5.56
CA ALA A 327 -16.57 4.39 5.19
C ALA A 327 -15.89 5.46 6.07
N THR A 328 -15.09 5.07 7.07
CA THR A 328 -14.40 6.00 7.99
C THR A 328 -13.46 6.94 7.24
N VAL A 329 -13.41 8.19 7.67
CA VAL A 329 -12.58 9.25 7.08
C VAL A 329 -11.53 9.67 8.08
N CYS A 330 -10.27 9.42 7.75
CA CYS A 330 -9.12 9.76 8.58
C CYS A 330 -8.63 11.17 8.27
N LYS A 331 -8.47 12.01 9.29
CA LYS A 331 -7.86 13.34 9.14
C LYS A 331 -6.34 13.23 9.23
N ILE A 332 -5.63 13.78 8.24
CA ILE A 332 -4.16 13.93 8.25
C ILE A 332 -3.85 15.41 8.48
N PRO A 333 -3.32 15.80 9.65
CA PRO A 333 -2.91 17.17 9.93
C PRO A 333 -1.70 17.61 9.08
N PRO A 334 -1.46 18.93 8.94
CA PRO A 334 -0.28 19.47 8.28
C PRO A 334 1.03 18.86 8.81
N GLY A 335 1.92 18.43 7.91
CA GLY A 335 3.21 17.83 8.24
C GLY A 335 3.15 16.38 8.73
N CYS A 336 1.96 15.78 8.84
CA CYS A 336 1.80 14.38 9.18
C CYS A 336 1.71 13.50 7.93
N ASN A 337 2.03 12.22 8.09
CA ASN A 337 1.83 11.20 7.06
C ASN A 337 1.02 10.02 7.61
N LEU A 338 0.35 9.30 6.71
CA LEU A 338 -0.47 8.13 7.02
C LEU A 338 -0.22 7.04 5.97
N LYS A 339 -0.08 5.79 6.41
CA LYS A 339 -0.07 4.62 5.53
C LYS A 339 -1.49 4.33 5.05
N ILE A 340 -1.79 4.67 3.80
CA ILE A 340 -3.14 4.58 3.25
C ILE A 340 -3.41 3.25 2.56
N PHE A 341 -2.38 2.49 2.16
CA PHE A 341 -2.57 1.17 1.54
C PHE A 341 -1.38 0.24 1.81
N ASN A 342 -1.63 -1.05 1.93
CA ASN A 342 -0.60 -2.10 1.96
C ASN A 342 -1.01 -3.27 1.05
N ASN A 343 -0.13 -3.62 0.11
CA ASN A 343 -0.37 -4.68 -0.87
C ASN A 343 -0.42 -6.08 -0.25
N GLN A 344 0.32 -6.37 0.82
CA GLN A 344 0.29 -7.68 1.49
C GLN A 344 -1.05 -7.92 2.18
N GLU A 345 -1.58 -6.91 2.85
CA GLU A 345 -2.90 -6.99 3.50
C GLU A 345 -4.00 -7.16 2.46
N PHE A 346 -3.91 -6.45 1.34
CA PHE A 346 -4.82 -6.65 0.21
C PHE A 346 -4.69 -8.05 -0.39
N ALA A 347 -3.47 -8.58 -0.55
CA ALA A 347 -3.23 -9.93 -1.05
C ALA A 347 -3.89 -11.00 -0.17
N ALA A 348 -3.71 -10.89 1.15
CA ALA A 348 -4.30 -11.80 2.12
C ALA A 348 -5.83 -11.75 2.08
N LEU A 349 -6.40 -10.54 2.00
CA LEU A 349 -7.84 -10.36 1.88
C LEU A 349 -8.37 -10.93 0.55
N LEU A 350 -7.69 -10.67 -0.56
CA LEU A 350 -8.06 -11.19 -1.87
C LEU A 350 -8.07 -12.73 -1.86
N ALA A 351 -7.02 -13.37 -1.33
CA ALA A 351 -6.96 -14.82 -1.19
C ALA A 351 -8.10 -15.39 -0.33
N GLN A 352 -8.49 -14.68 0.74
CA GLN A 352 -9.62 -15.07 1.58
C GLN A 352 -10.96 -14.91 0.84
N SER A 353 -11.16 -13.79 0.13
CA SER A 353 -12.41 -13.48 -0.57
C SER A 353 -12.68 -14.39 -1.75
N VAL A 354 -11.66 -14.97 -2.39
CA VAL A 354 -11.85 -15.97 -3.46
C VAL A 354 -12.69 -17.15 -2.99
N ASN A 355 -12.47 -17.62 -1.75
CA ASN A 355 -13.25 -18.72 -1.17
C ASN A 355 -14.70 -18.34 -0.80
N GLN A 356 -15.01 -17.03 -0.79
CA GLN A 356 -16.34 -16.50 -0.47
C GLN A 356 -17.19 -16.25 -1.72
N GLY A 357 -16.65 -16.48 -2.91
CA GLY A 357 -17.36 -16.36 -4.18
C GLY A 357 -17.19 -15.01 -4.89
N PHE A 358 -17.78 -14.92 -6.09
CA PHE A 358 -17.56 -13.81 -7.04
C PHE A 358 -17.90 -12.43 -6.46
N GLU A 359 -19.05 -12.28 -5.80
CA GLU A 359 -19.52 -10.99 -5.27
C GLU A 359 -18.55 -10.42 -4.23
N SER A 360 -18.02 -11.28 -3.35
CA SER A 360 -17.05 -10.91 -2.32
C SER A 360 -15.75 -10.38 -2.93
N VAL A 361 -15.28 -10.98 -4.02
CA VAL A 361 -14.12 -10.50 -4.78
C VAL A 361 -14.46 -9.21 -5.53
N TYR A 362 -15.64 -9.12 -6.16
CA TYR A 362 -16.06 -7.92 -6.88
C TYR A 362 -16.13 -6.69 -5.95
N GLN A 363 -16.57 -6.86 -4.70
CA GLN A 363 -16.58 -5.78 -3.71
C GLN A 363 -15.19 -5.25 -3.35
N LEU A 364 -14.13 -6.04 -3.53
CA LEU A 364 -12.74 -5.60 -3.33
C LEU A 364 -12.30 -4.53 -4.34
N THR A 365 -13.05 -4.31 -5.43
CA THR A 365 -12.83 -3.16 -6.32
C THR A 365 -12.83 -1.85 -5.53
N ARG A 366 -13.68 -1.75 -4.51
CA ARG A 366 -13.77 -0.58 -3.61
C ARG A 366 -12.52 -0.43 -2.74
N MET A 367 -11.81 -1.51 -2.42
CA MET A 367 -10.58 -1.47 -1.64
C MET A 367 -9.43 -0.80 -2.43
N CYS A 368 -9.48 -0.89 -3.76
CA CYS A 368 -8.47 -0.31 -4.65
C CYS A 368 -8.70 1.17 -4.95
N THR A 369 -9.80 1.74 -4.46
CA THR A 369 -10.16 3.16 -4.62
C THR A 369 -10.01 3.89 -3.30
N ILE A 370 -9.17 4.93 -3.30
CA ILE A 370 -8.96 5.80 -2.15
C ILE A 370 -9.48 7.18 -2.49
N ARG A 371 -10.24 7.79 -1.58
CA ARG A 371 -10.78 9.14 -1.77
C ARG A 371 -10.13 10.10 -0.80
N MET A 372 -9.78 11.29 -1.27
CA MET A 372 -9.14 12.30 -0.44
C MET A 372 -9.71 13.69 -0.69
N SER A 373 -10.14 14.37 0.37
CA SER A 373 -10.59 15.75 0.30
C SER A 373 -9.57 16.71 0.88
N PHE A 374 -9.44 17.88 0.25
CA PHE A 374 -8.57 18.96 0.70
C PHE A 374 -9.35 19.93 1.59
N VAL A 375 -8.74 20.34 2.71
CA VAL A 375 -9.20 21.41 3.63
C VAL A 375 -10.50 21.08 4.39
N LYS A 376 -11.47 20.42 3.77
CA LYS A 376 -12.80 20.14 4.33
C LYS A 376 -13.02 18.64 4.50
N GLY A 377 -13.38 18.23 5.72
CA GLY A 377 -13.74 16.84 6.03
C GLY A 377 -15.18 16.48 5.65
N TRP A 378 -15.42 15.18 5.54
CA TRP A 378 -16.73 14.56 5.37
C TRP A 378 -16.82 13.27 6.18
N GLY A 379 -18.02 12.71 6.30
CA GLY A 379 -18.32 11.48 7.05
C GLY A 379 -19.10 11.77 8.33
N ALA A 380 -19.24 10.74 9.17
CA ALA A 380 -20.08 10.77 10.37
C ALA A 380 -19.75 11.93 11.33
N GLU A 381 -18.48 12.32 11.42
CA GLU A 381 -18.01 13.39 12.31
C GLU A 381 -18.13 14.81 11.73
N TYR A 382 -18.65 14.96 10.50
CA TYR A 382 -18.70 16.23 9.80
C TYR A 382 -20.11 16.56 9.31
N ARG A 383 -20.38 17.85 9.10
CA ARG A 383 -21.65 18.30 8.48
C ARG A 383 -21.88 17.67 7.09
N ARG A 384 -20.81 17.37 6.36
CA ARG A 384 -20.86 16.75 5.03
C ARG A 384 -20.85 15.24 5.18
N GLN A 385 -21.89 14.55 4.74
CA GLN A 385 -21.96 13.09 4.83
C GLN A 385 -21.27 12.40 3.64
N THR A 386 -21.27 13.02 2.47
CA THR A 386 -20.66 12.48 1.25
C THR A 386 -19.44 13.27 0.81
N VAL A 387 -18.50 12.58 0.16
CA VAL A 387 -17.32 13.21 -0.44
C VAL A 387 -17.69 14.22 -1.53
N THR A 388 -18.79 13.98 -2.25
CA THR A 388 -19.32 14.86 -3.31
C THR A 388 -19.84 16.20 -2.77
N SER A 389 -20.03 16.31 -1.45
CA SER A 389 -20.35 17.57 -0.78
C SER A 389 -19.09 18.39 -0.44
N THR A 390 -17.90 17.83 -0.65
CA THR A 390 -16.64 18.53 -0.40
C THR A 390 -16.23 19.38 -1.61
N PRO A 391 -15.69 20.59 -1.40
CA PRO A 391 -15.44 21.50 -2.53
C PRO A 391 -14.33 21.01 -3.47
N CYS A 392 -13.32 20.33 -2.94
CA CYS A 392 -12.18 19.83 -3.71
C CYS A 392 -11.75 18.47 -3.17
N TRP A 393 -11.77 17.45 -4.02
CA TRP A 393 -11.31 16.11 -3.64
C TRP A 393 -10.75 15.37 -4.86
N ILE A 394 -9.99 14.32 -4.59
CA ILE A 394 -9.43 13.42 -5.58
C ILE A 394 -9.84 11.99 -5.30
N GLU A 395 -9.99 11.23 -6.37
CA GLU A 395 -10.15 9.78 -6.35
C GLU A 395 -8.87 9.15 -6.89
N ILE A 396 -8.28 8.24 -6.13
CA ILE A 396 -7.03 7.55 -6.44
C ILE A 396 -7.37 6.09 -6.69
N HIS A 397 -7.04 5.59 -7.87
CA HIS A 397 -7.15 4.18 -8.24
C HIS A 397 -5.77 3.54 -8.23
N LEU A 398 -5.62 2.47 -7.45
CA LEU A 398 -4.38 1.69 -7.39
C LEU A 398 -4.39 0.63 -8.49
N ASN A 399 -3.64 0.88 -9.55
CA ASN A 399 -3.68 0.07 -10.77
C ASN A 399 -3.15 -1.35 -10.54
N GLY A 400 -2.16 -1.52 -9.65
CA GLY A 400 -1.60 -2.84 -9.33
C GLY A 400 -2.65 -3.76 -8.70
N PRO A 401 -3.22 -3.39 -7.53
CA PRO A 401 -4.33 -4.11 -6.91
C PRO A 401 -5.51 -4.34 -7.86
N LEU A 402 -5.91 -3.33 -8.66
CA LEU A 402 -6.98 -3.48 -9.64
C LEU A 402 -6.66 -4.52 -10.72
N GLN A 403 -5.45 -4.51 -11.28
CA GLN A 403 -5.05 -5.48 -12.30
C GLN A 403 -5.00 -6.90 -11.72
N TRP A 404 -4.58 -7.05 -10.46
CA TRP A 404 -4.57 -8.35 -9.81
C TRP A 404 -6.00 -8.87 -9.60
N LEU A 405 -6.89 -7.99 -9.13
CA LEU A 405 -8.29 -8.29 -8.93
C LEU A 405 -8.99 -8.69 -10.23
N ASP A 406 -8.76 -7.94 -11.31
CA ASP A 406 -9.30 -8.20 -12.65
C ASP A 406 -8.91 -9.60 -13.16
N ARG A 407 -7.65 -10.00 -12.97
CA ARG A 407 -7.20 -11.36 -13.33
C ARG A 407 -7.88 -12.45 -12.51
N VAL A 408 -8.08 -12.22 -11.21
CA VAL A 408 -8.80 -13.17 -10.34
C VAL A 408 -10.26 -13.29 -10.76
N LEU A 409 -10.94 -12.16 -10.96
CA LEU A 409 -12.35 -12.13 -11.40
C LEU A 409 -12.55 -12.81 -12.76
N THR A 410 -11.63 -12.60 -13.70
CA THR A 410 -11.67 -13.25 -15.02
C THR A 410 -11.61 -14.79 -14.91
N GLN A 411 -10.93 -15.31 -13.89
CA GLN A 411 -10.84 -16.76 -13.66
C GLN A 411 -12.00 -17.34 -12.86
N MET A 412 -12.73 -16.53 -12.08
CA MET A 412 -13.86 -16.98 -11.26
C MET A 412 -15.18 -17.17 -12.03
N GLY A 413 -15.26 -16.75 -13.29
CA GLY A 413 -16.48 -16.87 -14.11
C GLY A 413 -17.51 -15.76 -13.85
N SER A 414 -18.79 -16.01 -14.14
CA SER A 414 -19.88 -15.04 -13.99
C SER A 414 -20.57 -15.14 -12.62
N PRO A 415 -21.25 -14.07 -12.16
CA PRO A 415 -22.14 -14.15 -11.00
C PRO A 415 -23.15 -15.30 -11.13
N GLY A 416 -23.47 -15.96 -10.01
CA GLY A 416 -24.44 -17.07 -10.01
C GLY A 416 -25.88 -16.65 -10.30
N LEU A 417 -26.20 -15.36 -10.22
CA LEU A 417 -27.53 -14.82 -10.53
C LEU A 417 -27.50 -14.13 -11.91
N PRO A 418 -28.33 -14.58 -12.88
CA PRO A 418 -28.45 -13.89 -14.16
C PRO A 418 -29.14 -12.54 -13.96
N CYS A 419 -28.61 -11.51 -14.62
CA CYS A 419 -29.23 -10.19 -14.63
C CYS A 419 -30.33 -10.14 -15.71
N SER A 420 -31.52 -9.65 -15.37
CA SER A 420 -32.60 -9.45 -16.34
C SER A 420 -32.26 -8.29 -17.27
N SER A 421 -32.51 -8.45 -18.57
CA SER A 421 -32.38 -7.36 -19.56
C SER A 421 -33.57 -6.39 -19.56
N MET A 422 -34.58 -6.63 -18.71
CA MET A 422 -35.87 -5.94 -18.71
C MET A 422 -36.21 -5.25 -17.37
N SER A 423 -35.31 -5.31 -16.39
CA SER A 423 -35.50 -4.75 -15.04
C SER A 423 -35.10 -3.30 -14.90
#